data_AF-A0A357IRT2-F1
#
_entry.id   AF-A0A357IRT2-F1
#
_cell.length_a   1.000
_cell.length_b   1.000
_cell.length_c   1.000
_cell.angle_alpha   90.00
_cell.angle_beta   90.00
_cell.angle_gamma   90.00
#
_symmetry.space_group_name_H-M   'P 1'
#
loop_
_entity.id
_entity.type
_entity.pdbx_description
1 polymer ?
#
loop_
_entity_poly.entity_id
_entity_poly.type
_entity_poly.pdbx_seq_one_letter_code
_entity_poly.pdbx_strand_id
1 'polypeptide(L)'
;PLHLDGERWYLQYSPYGYFDQHCILFYEKHVPMEVSRRIFSKELAFVDLFPHFFIGSHSDLPIVGGSILNHEHFQGGLHRLPLFHCAPKREVPTPSYPSCQLEVMDFYDTVLRISSAEKEELLDLAEAILLRWEDYDDPGRGIFSHTEGKRHNTATSLAEKKDGRYFLYLILRNNRCDEAYPDGIFHAHPEYFHVKKEGIGLIEAAGRFILPPRLLRQRKLIEDGIKEGKDDSAIVLENPELASFAPMMDALRGGMGWQDYYAGVCRNILQNVAVYKNDPEGEKGLGEFLAQIER
;
A
#
# COMPACT_ATOMS: atom_id res chain seq x y z
N PRO A 1 -4.43 -20.61 -18.17
CA PRO A 1 -4.82 -19.27 -18.65
C PRO A 1 -6.20 -18.93 -18.09
N LEU A 2 -6.42 -17.67 -17.74
CA LEU A 2 -7.69 -17.13 -17.26
C LEU A 2 -8.22 -16.13 -18.29
N HIS A 3 -9.54 -15.98 -18.37
CA HIS A 3 -10.19 -14.93 -19.15
C HIS A 3 -10.89 -13.98 -18.18
N LEU A 4 -10.39 -12.75 -18.09
CA LEU A 4 -10.89 -11.71 -17.19
C LEU A 4 -11.49 -10.60 -18.03
N ASP A 5 -12.82 -10.46 -18.00
CA ASP A 5 -13.58 -9.47 -18.79
C ASP A 5 -13.04 -9.29 -20.21
N GLY A 6 -12.92 -10.39 -20.95
CA GLY A 6 -12.48 -10.42 -22.36
C GLY A 6 -10.96 -10.44 -22.59
N GLU A 7 -10.13 -10.32 -21.55
CA GLU A 7 -8.67 -10.36 -21.66
C GLU A 7 -8.08 -11.69 -21.17
N ARG A 8 -6.97 -12.13 -21.79
CA ARG A 8 -6.27 -13.35 -21.38
C ARG A 8 -5.13 -13.04 -20.41
N TRP A 9 -5.11 -13.79 -19.32
CA TRP A 9 -4.13 -13.65 -18.24
C TRP A 9 -3.54 -15.02 -17.84
N TYR A 10 -2.35 -15.01 -17.25
CA TYR A 10 -1.62 -16.21 -16.85
C TYR A 10 -1.31 -16.18 -15.35
N LEU A 11 -1.93 -17.10 -14.61
CA LEU A 11 -1.72 -17.25 -13.18
C LEU A 11 -0.51 -18.15 -12.92
N GLN A 12 0.36 -17.72 -12.01
CA GLN A 12 1.38 -18.58 -11.40
C GLN A 12 1.41 -18.38 -9.89
N TYR A 13 1.85 -19.39 -9.14
CA TYR A 13 2.25 -19.16 -7.76
C TYR A 13 3.56 -18.38 -7.73
N SER A 14 3.64 -17.44 -6.79
CA SER A 14 4.81 -16.60 -6.61
C SER A 14 6.00 -17.43 -6.14
N PRO A 15 7.19 -17.31 -6.76
CA PRO A 15 8.40 -17.98 -6.28
C PRO A 15 8.88 -17.44 -4.93
N TYR A 16 8.39 -16.26 -4.52
CA TYR A 16 8.80 -15.60 -3.27
C TYR A 16 8.01 -16.07 -2.04
N GLY A 17 6.81 -16.65 -2.22
CA GLY A 17 6.09 -17.34 -1.14
C GLY A 17 5.77 -16.51 0.12
N TYR A 18 5.53 -15.20 0.00
CA TYR A 18 5.30 -14.31 1.15
C TYR A 18 4.15 -14.71 2.10
N PHE A 19 3.17 -15.44 1.58
CA PHE A 19 2.07 -16.04 2.34
C PHE A 19 1.46 -17.21 1.56
N ASP A 20 0.55 -17.94 2.22
CA ASP A 20 -0.08 -19.12 1.66
C ASP A 20 -0.82 -18.80 0.34
N GLN A 21 -0.56 -19.62 -0.67
CA GLN A 21 -1.09 -19.47 -2.03
C GLN A 21 -0.86 -18.07 -2.64
N HIS A 22 0.22 -17.37 -2.26
CA HIS A 22 0.64 -16.14 -2.92
C HIS A 22 0.80 -16.40 -4.43
N CYS A 23 0.00 -15.72 -5.24
CA CYS A 23 -0.02 -15.84 -6.68
C CYS A 23 0.27 -14.51 -7.37
N ILE A 24 0.79 -14.61 -8.59
CA ILE A 24 1.01 -13.50 -9.51
C ILE A 24 0.22 -13.80 -10.78
N LEU A 25 -0.50 -12.81 -11.28
CA LEU A 25 -1.33 -12.92 -12.47
C LEU A 25 -0.82 -11.96 -13.54
N PHE A 26 -0.26 -12.49 -14.63
CA PHE A 26 0.36 -11.69 -15.69
C PHE A 26 -0.59 -11.47 -16.85
N TYR A 27 -0.61 -10.25 -17.38
CA TYR A 27 -1.32 -10.00 -18.62
C TYR A 27 -0.59 -10.69 -19.78
N GLU A 28 -1.33 -11.25 -20.74
CA GLU A 28 -0.73 -11.88 -21.92
C GLU A 28 0.19 -10.93 -22.71
N LYS A 29 -0.18 -9.65 -22.78
CA LYS A 29 0.62 -8.65 -23.49
C LYS A 29 1.61 -8.00 -22.53
N HIS A 30 2.85 -7.89 -22.97
CA HIS A 30 3.90 -7.16 -22.26
C HIS A 30 3.75 -5.65 -22.52
N VAL A 31 2.94 -5.00 -21.67
CA VAL A 31 2.69 -3.57 -21.69
C VAL A 31 2.94 -2.97 -20.30
N PRO A 32 3.31 -1.69 -20.18
CA PRO A 32 3.44 -1.03 -18.89
C PRO A 32 2.18 -1.17 -18.04
N MET A 33 2.37 -1.19 -16.73
CA MET A 33 1.26 -1.15 -15.78
C MET A 33 0.48 0.16 -15.93
N GLU A 34 -0.83 0.08 -15.73
CA GLU A 34 -1.70 1.24 -15.56
C GLU A 34 -2.61 1.07 -14.34
N VAL A 35 -3.19 2.17 -13.87
CA VAL A 35 -4.33 2.13 -12.95
C VAL A 35 -5.52 2.72 -13.70
N SER A 36 -6.60 1.93 -13.84
CA SER A 36 -7.74 2.32 -14.66
C SER A 36 -8.98 1.48 -14.33
N ARG A 37 -10.16 1.92 -14.81
CA ARG A 37 -11.40 1.12 -14.77
C ARG A 37 -11.20 -0.29 -15.34
N ARG A 38 -10.43 -0.40 -16.44
CA ARG A 38 -10.10 -1.69 -17.06
C ARG A 38 -9.43 -2.62 -16.06
N ILE A 39 -8.48 -2.13 -15.27
CA ILE A 39 -7.76 -2.90 -14.25
C ILE A 39 -8.70 -3.32 -13.12
N PHE A 40 -9.50 -2.40 -12.59
CA PHE A 40 -10.49 -2.73 -11.56
C PHE A 40 -11.47 -3.81 -12.06
N SER A 41 -11.91 -3.72 -13.32
CA SER A 41 -12.74 -4.75 -13.97
C SER A 41 -12.06 -6.13 -13.95
N LYS A 42 -10.75 -6.22 -14.21
CA LYS A 42 -10.02 -7.49 -14.21
C LYS A 42 -9.86 -8.06 -12.82
N GLU A 43 -9.62 -7.22 -11.83
CA GLU A 43 -9.57 -7.62 -10.42
C GLU A 43 -10.93 -8.19 -9.96
N LEU A 44 -12.04 -7.52 -10.30
CA LEU A 44 -13.38 -8.01 -9.99
C LEU A 44 -13.71 -9.32 -10.73
N ALA A 45 -13.36 -9.43 -12.02
CA ALA A 45 -13.50 -10.67 -12.78
C ALA A 45 -12.67 -11.83 -12.20
N PHE A 46 -11.52 -11.54 -11.60
CA PHE A 46 -10.71 -12.57 -10.96
C PHE A 46 -11.39 -13.10 -9.68
N VAL A 47 -11.92 -12.22 -8.83
CA VAL A 47 -12.62 -12.65 -7.60
C VAL A 47 -13.99 -13.27 -7.89
N ASP A 48 -14.53 -13.14 -9.10
CA ASP A 48 -15.65 -13.98 -9.57
C ASP A 48 -15.24 -15.45 -9.74
N LEU A 49 -14.04 -15.68 -10.28
CA LEU A 49 -13.50 -17.03 -10.48
C LEU A 49 -12.94 -17.63 -9.18
N PHE A 50 -12.37 -16.79 -8.32
CA PHE A 50 -11.70 -17.18 -7.07
C PHE A 50 -12.22 -16.35 -5.89
N PRO A 51 -13.48 -16.54 -5.45
CA PRO A 51 -14.11 -15.67 -4.45
C PRO A 51 -13.46 -15.72 -3.06
N HIS A 52 -12.62 -16.73 -2.78
CA HIS A 52 -11.89 -16.83 -1.53
C HIS A 52 -10.55 -16.08 -1.54
N PHE A 53 -10.07 -15.70 -2.72
CA PHE A 53 -8.82 -14.96 -2.90
C PHE A 53 -9.06 -13.47 -2.79
N PHE A 54 -8.01 -12.73 -2.44
CA PHE A 54 -7.88 -11.35 -2.87
C PHE A 54 -6.94 -11.28 -4.09
N ILE A 55 -7.03 -10.20 -4.83
CA ILE A 55 -6.12 -9.85 -5.93
C ILE A 55 -5.92 -8.34 -5.93
N GLY A 56 -4.78 -7.84 -6.36
CA GLY A 56 -4.56 -6.40 -6.44
C GLY A 56 -3.44 -6.01 -7.39
N SER A 57 -3.47 -4.77 -7.84
CA SER A 57 -2.44 -4.15 -8.66
C SER A 57 -1.65 -3.11 -7.85
N HIS A 58 -0.34 -3.04 -8.13
CA HIS A 58 0.48 -1.92 -7.66
C HIS A 58 0.08 -0.64 -8.39
N SER A 59 0.49 0.51 -7.84
CA SER A 59 0.41 1.77 -8.59
C SER A 59 1.29 1.74 -9.84
N ASP A 60 0.86 2.47 -10.87
CA ASP A 60 1.55 2.60 -12.16
C ASP A 60 2.68 3.64 -12.16
N LEU A 61 2.93 4.32 -11.03
CA LEU A 61 4.02 5.28 -10.87
C LEU A 61 5.20 4.70 -10.07
N PRO A 62 6.44 5.16 -10.33
CA PRO A 62 7.61 4.77 -9.55
C PRO A 62 7.52 5.31 -8.11
N ILE A 63 8.41 4.83 -7.23
CA ILE A 63 8.55 5.19 -5.80
C ILE A 63 7.42 4.61 -4.93
N VAL A 64 6.17 4.65 -5.37
CA VAL A 64 4.98 4.26 -4.60
C VAL A 64 4.62 2.78 -4.69
N GLY A 65 5.62 1.90 -4.84
CA GLY A 65 5.46 0.46 -4.60
C GLY A 65 5.59 -0.46 -5.82
N GLY A 66 5.50 0.05 -7.05
CA GLY A 66 5.76 -0.75 -8.24
C GLY A 66 7.25 -1.05 -8.42
N SER A 67 7.65 -2.33 -8.37
CA SER A 67 9.04 -2.77 -8.64
C SER A 67 9.25 -3.19 -10.10
N ILE A 68 8.18 -3.60 -10.80
CA ILE A 68 8.19 -4.03 -12.20
C ILE A 68 7.05 -3.29 -12.91
N LEU A 69 7.34 -2.09 -13.44
CA LEU A 69 6.31 -1.25 -14.07
C LEU A 69 6.14 -1.52 -15.57
N ASN A 70 6.99 -2.34 -16.18
CA ASN A 70 7.04 -2.56 -17.62
C ASN A 70 6.16 -3.74 -18.10
N HIS A 71 5.53 -4.48 -17.20
CA HIS A 71 4.59 -5.54 -17.51
C HIS A 71 3.42 -5.54 -16.53
N GLU A 72 2.21 -5.36 -17.04
CA GLU A 72 0.96 -5.49 -16.30
C GLU A 72 0.83 -6.84 -15.58
N HIS A 73 0.70 -6.78 -14.26
CA HIS A 73 0.55 -7.95 -13.40
C HIS A 73 -0.13 -7.62 -12.08
N PHE A 74 -0.83 -8.59 -11.51
CA PHE A 74 -1.44 -8.49 -10.19
C PHE A 74 -0.79 -9.44 -9.20
N GLN A 75 -0.93 -9.16 -7.90
CA GLN A 75 -0.55 -10.06 -6.82
C GLN A 75 -1.75 -10.34 -5.92
N GLY A 76 -1.86 -11.58 -5.45
CA GLY A 76 -3.02 -12.04 -4.69
C GLY A 76 -2.77 -13.33 -3.94
N GLY A 77 -3.83 -13.88 -3.34
CA GLY A 77 -3.79 -15.19 -2.70
C GLY A 77 -4.88 -15.37 -1.65
N LEU A 78 -4.77 -16.42 -0.83
CA LEU A 78 -5.76 -16.74 0.21
C LEU A 78 -5.55 -15.98 1.53
N HIS A 79 -4.37 -15.41 1.74
CA HIS A 79 -4.06 -14.75 3.00
C HIS A 79 -4.85 -13.45 3.15
N ARG A 80 -5.58 -13.30 4.27
CA ARG A 80 -6.29 -12.05 4.58
C ARG A 80 -5.32 -11.04 5.20
N LEU A 81 -4.95 -10.02 4.43
CA LEU A 81 -4.05 -8.93 4.85
C LEU A 81 -4.71 -8.08 5.96
N PRO A 82 -3.92 -7.42 6.85
CA PRO A 82 -4.43 -6.59 7.94
C PRO A 82 -5.52 -5.60 7.52
N LEU A 83 -5.38 -4.95 6.36
CA LEU A 83 -6.37 -4.02 5.81
C LEU A 83 -7.79 -4.62 5.71
N PHE A 84 -7.91 -5.91 5.34
CA PHE A 84 -9.22 -6.56 5.17
C PHE A 84 -9.93 -6.87 6.49
N HIS A 85 -9.25 -6.72 7.63
CA HIS A 85 -9.84 -6.88 8.96
C HIS A 85 -10.29 -5.54 9.57
N CYS A 86 -9.94 -4.42 8.94
CA CYS A 86 -10.27 -3.09 9.46
C CYS A 86 -11.75 -2.76 9.29
N ALA A 87 -12.29 -2.07 10.30
CA ALA A 87 -13.61 -1.47 10.21
C ALA A 87 -13.56 -0.17 9.38
N PRO A 88 -14.68 0.26 8.79
CA PRO A 88 -14.78 1.61 8.26
C PRO A 88 -14.67 2.63 9.39
N LYS A 89 -13.89 3.70 9.18
CA LYS A 89 -13.84 4.87 10.06
C LYS A 89 -15.09 5.73 9.89
N ARG A 90 -15.54 5.91 8.64
CA ARG A 90 -16.79 6.60 8.29
C ARG A 90 -17.26 6.25 6.88
N GLU A 91 -18.56 6.40 6.66
CA GLU A 91 -19.17 6.35 5.33
C GLU A 91 -19.09 7.70 4.62
N VAL A 92 -19.10 7.66 3.29
CA VAL A 92 -19.11 8.81 2.39
C VAL A 92 -20.37 8.71 1.53
N PRO A 93 -21.31 9.66 1.60
CA PRO A 93 -22.52 9.61 0.78
C PRO A 93 -22.18 9.72 -0.71
N THR A 94 -22.69 8.78 -1.50
CA THR A 94 -22.55 8.77 -2.97
C THR A 94 -23.92 8.63 -3.66
N PRO A 95 -24.80 9.66 -3.60
CA PRO A 95 -26.18 9.55 -4.10
C PRO A 95 -26.29 9.27 -5.60
N SER A 96 -25.26 9.61 -6.39
CA SER A 96 -25.20 9.25 -7.82
C SER A 96 -24.95 7.76 -8.06
N TYR A 97 -24.54 7.02 -7.02
CA TYR A 97 -24.19 5.59 -7.07
C TYR A 97 -24.95 4.80 -5.99
N PRO A 98 -26.30 4.74 -6.03
CA PRO A 98 -27.13 4.19 -4.96
C PRO A 98 -26.89 2.72 -4.57
N SER A 99 -26.30 1.88 -5.44
CA SER A 99 -25.95 0.50 -5.04
C SER A 99 -24.62 0.39 -4.27
N CYS A 100 -23.81 1.44 -4.32
CA CYS A 100 -22.47 1.48 -3.77
C CYS A 100 -22.46 2.03 -2.35
N GLN A 101 -21.62 1.44 -1.51
CA GLN A 101 -21.23 1.98 -0.22
C GLN A 101 -19.76 2.38 -0.30
N LEU A 102 -19.48 3.67 -0.18
CA LEU A 102 -18.12 4.23 -0.11
C LEU A 102 -17.75 4.51 1.34
N GLU A 103 -16.59 4.01 1.77
CA GLU A 103 -16.11 4.13 3.14
C GLU A 103 -14.65 4.57 3.17
N VAL A 104 -14.31 5.40 4.16
CA VAL A 104 -12.92 5.63 4.56
C VAL A 104 -12.57 4.55 5.60
N MET A 105 -11.51 3.78 5.37
CA MET A 105 -11.12 2.70 6.29
C MET A 105 -10.38 3.23 7.52
N ASP A 106 -10.58 2.61 8.68
CA ASP A 106 -9.76 2.85 9.87
C ASP A 106 -8.43 2.10 9.74
N PHE A 107 -7.51 2.71 8.99
CA PHE A 107 -6.21 2.15 8.66
C PHE A 107 -5.14 3.24 8.65
N TYR A 108 -3.86 2.84 8.68
CA TYR A 108 -2.73 3.78 8.78
C TYR A 108 -2.47 4.57 7.50
N ASP A 109 -2.89 4.03 6.35
CA ASP A 109 -2.78 4.63 5.02
C ASP A 109 -4.12 5.27 4.61
N THR A 110 -4.13 6.12 3.57
CA THR A 110 -5.36 6.71 3.04
C THR A 110 -6.09 5.72 2.13
N VAL A 111 -7.01 4.96 2.71
CA VAL A 111 -7.75 3.89 2.00
C VAL A 111 -9.23 4.20 1.89
N LEU A 112 -9.74 4.12 0.65
CA LEU A 112 -11.15 4.12 0.33
C LEU A 112 -11.60 2.71 0.00
N ARG A 113 -12.73 2.27 0.53
CA ARG A 113 -13.36 1.00 0.18
C ARG A 113 -14.70 1.25 -0.47
N ILE A 114 -14.93 0.64 -1.63
CA ILE A 114 -16.22 0.61 -2.30
C ILE A 114 -16.75 -0.81 -2.17
N SER A 115 -17.99 -0.96 -1.70
CA SER A 115 -18.69 -2.25 -1.75
C SER A 115 -20.01 -2.15 -2.50
N SER A 116 -20.30 -3.14 -3.34
CA SER A 116 -21.58 -3.25 -4.04
C SER A 116 -21.85 -4.70 -4.45
N ALA A 117 -23.12 -5.04 -4.66
CA ALA A 117 -23.49 -6.25 -5.40
C ALA A 117 -23.48 -6.00 -6.92
N GLU A 118 -23.61 -4.74 -7.34
CA GLU A 118 -23.65 -4.32 -8.75
C GLU A 118 -22.24 -3.94 -9.22
N LYS A 119 -21.67 -4.81 -10.06
CA LYS A 119 -20.29 -4.69 -10.54
C LYS A 119 -20.05 -3.40 -11.33
N GLU A 120 -20.94 -3.05 -12.26
CA GLU A 120 -20.72 -1.91 -13.15
C GLU A 120 -20.78 -0.57 -12.42
N GLU A 121 -21.72 -0.39 -11.51
CA GLU A 121 -21.84 0.85 -10.74
C GLU A 121 -20.68 1.04 -9.74
N LEU A 122 -20.13 -0.07 -9.20
CA LEU A 122 -18.89 -0.03 -8.44
C LEU A 122 -17.72 0.45 -9.31
N LEU A 123 -17.61 -0.06 -10.54
CA LEU A 123 -16.57 0.35 -11.47
C LEU A 123 -16.72 1.83 -11.88
N ASP A 124 -17.95 2.31 -12.09
CA ASP A 124 -18.24 3.72 -12.38
C ASP A 124 -17.77 4.64 -11.25
N LEU A 125 -18.11 4.30 -9.99
CA LEU A 125 -17.67 5.08 -8.83
C LEU A 125 -16.14 5.01 -8.63
N ALA A 126 -15.53 3.84 -8.81
CA ALA A 126 -14.09 3.68 -8.69
C ALA A 126 -13.32 4.51 -9.73
N GLU A 127 -13.81 4.53 -10.98
CA GLU A 127 -13.27 5.36 -12.05
C GLU A 127 -13.45 6.85 -11.76
N ALA A 128 -14.63 7.28 -11.28
CA ALA A 128 -14.88 8.66 -10.91
C ALA A 128 -13.92 9.14 -9.80
N ILE A 129 -13.68 8.31 -8.79
CA ILE A 129 -12.70 8.59 -7.71
C ILE A 129 -11.30 8.70 -8.29
N LEU A 130 -10.88 7.74 -9.10
CA LEU A 130 -9.53 7.71 -9.69
C LEU A 130 -9.28 8.95 -10.55
N LEU A 131 -10.17 9.23 -11.50
CA LEU A 131 -10.03 10.37 -12.41
C LEU A 131 -10.01 11.69 -11.64
N ARG A 132 -10.85 11.84 -10.60
CA ARG A 132 -10.82 13.03 -9.76
C ARG A 132 -9.50 13.15 -9.00
N TRP A 133 -9.02 12.04 -8.42
CA TRP A 133 -7.78 12.00 -7.66
C TRP A 133 -6.57 12.34 -8.53
N GLU A 134 -6.50 11.81 -9.75
CA GLU A 134 -5.37 12.01 -10.66
C GLU A 134 -5.13 13.48 -11.03
N ASP A 135 -6.16 14.33 -10.92
CA ASP A 135 -6.11 15.77 -11.20
C ASP A 135 -6.31 16.65 -9.95
N TYR A 136 -6.35 16.07 -8.75
CA TYR A 136 -6.61 16.81 -7.51
C TYR A 136 -5.33 17.32 -6.83
N ASP A 137 -5.29 18.61 -6.55
CA ASP A 137 -4.23 19.25 -5.78
C ASP A 137 -4.71 19.58 -4.35
N ASP A 138 -3.82 19.38 -3.39
CA ASP A 138 -3.93 19.90 -2.02
C ASP A 138 -2.57 20.46 -1.56
N PRO A 139 -2.21 21.68 -2.02
CA PRO A 139 -0.90 22.28 -1.70
C PRO A 139 -0.67 22.45 -0.20
N GLY A 140 -1.75 22.62 0.59
CA GLY A 140 -1.67 22.74 2.05
C GLY A 140 -1.16 21.47 2.73
N ARG A 141 -1.25 20.32 2.06
CA ARG A 141 -0.82 19.00 2.56
C ARG A 141 0.30 18.40 1.70
N GLY A 142 0.90 19.22 0.82
CA GLY A 142 2.00 18.81 -0.05
C GLY A 142 1.60 17.89 -1.20
N ILE A 143 0.29 17.74 -1.45
CA ILE A 143 -0.23 16.92 -2.55
C ILE A 143 -0.33 17.81 -3.79
N PHE A 144 0.41 17.44 -4.81
CA PHE A 144 0.26 18.00 -6.15
C PHE A 144 0.07 16.83 -7.10
N SER A 145 -1.03 16.86 -7.84
CA SER A 145 -1.35 15.92 -8.91
C SER A 145 -0.29 15.93 -10.00
N HIS A 146 0.25 17.12 -10.33
CA HIS A 146 1.21 17.29 -11.40
C HIS A 146 2.30 18.32 -11.05
N THR A 147 3.54 18.03 -11.44
CA THR A 147 4.61 19.04 -11.50
C THR A 147 5.42 18.84 -12.78
N GLU A 148 5.83 19.95 -13.42
CA GLU A 148 6.59 19.91 -14.68
C GLU A 148 5.94 19.04 -15.79
N GLY A 149 4.60 18.97 -15.81
CA GLY A 149 3.86 18.15 -16.76
C GLY A 149 3.87 16.64 -16.48
N LYS A 150 4.40 16.19 -15.34
CA LYS A 150 4.39 14.79 -14.90
C LYS A 150 3.32 14.58 -13.83
N ARG A 151 2.54 13.51 -13.97
CA ARG A 151 1.54 13.06 -12.98
C ARG A 151 2.25 12.44 -11.77
N HIS A 152 1.70 12.70 -10.59
CA HIS A 152 2.17 12.19 -9.30
C HIS A 152 1.11 11.43 -8.53
N ASN A 153 -0.17 11.77 -8.69
CA ASN A 153 -1.28 11.02 -8.09
C ASN A 153 -1.53 9.72 -8.85
N THR A 154 -1.79 8.65 -8.10
CA THR A 154 -2.17 7.32 -8.57
C THR A 154 -2.83 6.55 -7.42
N ALA A 155 -3.17 5.29 -7.61
CA ALA A 155 -3.70 4.44 -6.56
C ALA A 155 -3.09 3.03 -6.60
N THR A 156 -3.15 2.33 -5.48
CA THR A 156 -2.98 0.87 -5.42
C THR A 156 -4.37 0.27 -5.20
N SER A 157 -4.73 -0.73 -6.01
CA SER A 157 -6.04 -1.39 -5.92
C SER A 157 -5.92 -2.78 -5.35
N LEU A 158 -6.90 -3.18 -4.52
CA LEU A 158 -7.09 -4.56 -4.10
C LEU A 158 -8.59 -4.89 -4.17
N ALA A 159 -8.93 -6.09 -4.63
CA ALA A 159 -10.29 -6.60 -4.68
C ALA A 159 -10.43 -7.90 -3.90
N GLU A 160 -11.57 -8.06 -3.24
CA GLU A 160 -12.06 -9.32 -2.70
C GLU A 160 -13.58 -9.44 -2.94
N LYS A 161 -14.10 -10.66 -2.87
CA LYS A 161 -15.54 -10.91 -2.92
C LYS A 161 -15.97 -11.62 -1.65
N LYS A 162 -17.05 -11.16 -1.01
CA LYS A 162 -17.58 -11.78 0.21
C LYS A 162 -19.09 -11.68 0.22
N ASP A 163 -19.75 -12.79 0.54
CA ASP A 163 -21.21 -12.87 0.70
C ASP A 163 -21.99 -12.26 -0.49
N GLY A 164 -21.51 -12.52 -1.71
CA GLY A 164 -22.11 -12.02 -2.96
C GLY A 164 -21.83 -10.56 -3.29
N ARG A 165 -21.08 -9.83 -2.45
CA ARG A 165 -20.68 -8.44 -2.69
C ARG A 165 -19.21 -8.34 -3.08
N TYR A 166 -18.93 -7.42 -4.00
CA TYR A 166 -17.58 -7.00 -4.33
C TYR A 166 -17.10 -5.97 -3.32
N PHE A 167 -15.81 -6.01 -3.01
CA PHE A 167 -15.11 -5.00 -2.23
C PHE A 167 -13.87 -4.59 -3.01
N LEU A 168 -13.78 -3.32 -3.37
CA LEU A 168 -12.62 -2.72 -4.02
C LEU A 168 -12.01 -1.70 -3.06
N TYR A 169 -10.73 -1.88 -2.75
CA TYR A 169 -9.93 -1.00 -1.92
C TYR A 169 -9.04 -0.17 -2.83
N LEU A 170 -9.12 1.14 -2.70
CA LEU A 170 -8.25 2.11 -3.36
C LEU A 170 -7.38 2.78 -2.29
N ILE A 171 -6.10 2.47 -2.29
CA ILE A 171 -5.11 3.16 -1.46
C ILE A 171 -4.58 4.32 -2.29
N LEU A 172 -4.88 5.57 -1.88
CA LEU A 172 -4.45 6.76 -2.61
C LEU A 172 -2.95 6.96 -2.44
N ARG A 173 -2.23 7.16 -3.56
CA ARG A 173 -0.77 7.30 -3.58
C ARG A 173 -0.37 8.59 -4.28
N ASN A 174 0.77 9.14 -3.88
CA ASN A 174 1.43 10.25 -4.56
C ASN A 174 2.95 10.04 -4.55
N ASN A 175 3.62 10.15 -5.70
CA ASN A 175 5.05 9.87 -5.81
C ASN A 175 5.96 11.10 -5.81
N ARG A 176 5.45 12.26 -5.38
CA ARG A 176 6.20 13.51 -5.37
C ARG A 176 7.38 13.42 -4.40
N CYS A 177 8.48 14.06 -4.78
CA CYS A 177 9.65 14.29 -3.94
C CYS A 177 9.82 15.79 -3.70
N ASP A 178 10.60 16.14 -2.67
CA ASP A 178 11.10 17.51 -2.46
C ASP A 178 12.51 17.49 -1.87
N GLU A 179 13.06 18.66 -1.53
CA GLU A 179 14.40 18.79 -0.96
C GLU A 179 14.53 18.10 0.41
N ALA A 180 13.44 18.06 1.20
CA ALA A 180 13.45 17.41 2.51
C ALA A 180 13.35 15.89 2.37
N TYR A 181 12.58 15.42 1.39
CA TYR A 181 12.32 14.00 1.11
C TYR A 181 12.63 13.67 -0.36
N PRO A 182 13.92 13.53 -0.73
CA PRO A 182 14.33 13.25 -2.10
C PRO A 182 13.91 11.85 -2.56
N ASP A 183 13.74 10.91 -1.63
CA ASP A 183 13.24 9.55 -1.88
C ASP A 183 11.69 9.48 -1.94
N GLY A 184 10.98 10.59 -1.70
CA GLY A 184 9.52 10.70 -1.76
C GLY A 184 8.88 11.23 -0.48
N ILE A 185 7.97 12.20 -0.61
CA ILE A 185 7.22 12.80 0.49
C ILE A 185 6.33 11.76 1.17
N PHE A 186 5.66 10.93 0.35
CA PHE A 186 4.75 9.86 0.77
C PHE A 186 5.43 8.50 0.64
N HIS A 187 6.62 8.38 1.21
CA HIS A 187 7.46 7.18 1.16
C HIS A 187 8.01 6.84 2.56
N ALA A 188 8.74 5.73 2.70
CA ALA A 188 9.58 5.53 3.87
C ALA A 188 10.55 6.71 4.03
N HIS A 189 10.71 7.22 5.26
CA HIS A 189 11.59 8.35 5.54
C HIS A 189 12.94 7.90 6.14
N PRO A 190 13.98 8.76 6.10
CA PRO A 190 15.36 8.37 6.44
C PRO A 190 15.53 7.70 7.81
N GLU A 191 14.74 8.09 8.81
CA GLU A 191 14.77 7.53 10.16
C GLU A 191 14.36 6.05 10.23
N TYR A 192 13.76 5.50 9.16
CA TYR A 192 13.33 4.09 9.09
C TYR A 192 14.14 3.24 8.10
N PHE A 193 15.11 3.83 7.39
CA PHE A 193 15.88 3.15 6.34
C PHE A 193 16.74 1.99 6.84
N HIS A 194 17.11 1.98 8.12
CA HIS A 194 17.78 0.85 8.74
C HIS A 194 16.91 -0.42 8.70
N VAL A 195 15.58 -0.28 8.76
CA VAL A 195 14.63 -1.39 8.62
C VAL A 195 14.18 -1.56 7.16
N LYS A 196 13.67 -0.50 6.53
CA LYS A 196 13.06 -0.56 5.19
C LYS A 196 13.25 0.77 4.46
N LYS A 197 13.85 0.71 3.27
CA LYS A 197 14.03 1.88 2.39
C LYS A 197 13.27 1.76 1.06
N GLU A 198 13.10 0.55 0.56
CA GLU A 198 12.51 0.29 -0.75
C GLU A 198 11.01 0.65 -0.77
N GLY A 199 10.45 0.85 -1.97
CA GLY A 199 9.03 1.14 -2.20
C GLY A 199 8.10 0.24 -1.39
N ILE A 200 7.00 0.83 -0.90
CA ILE A 200 5.97 0.12 -0.13
C ILE A 200 4.95 -0.44 -1.12
N GLY A 201 5.09 -1.74 -1.42
CA GLY A 201 4.24 -2.46 -2.37
C GLY A 201 2.84 -2.75 -1.82
N LEU A 202 1.93 -3.28 -2.65
CA LEU A 202 0.52 -3.48 -2.29
C LEU A 202 0.32 -4.36 -1.05
N ILE A 203 1.16 -5.39 -0.88
CA ILE A 203 1.08 -6.31 0.27
C ILE A 203 1.46 -5.57 1.56
N GLU A 204 2.47 -4.70 1.47
CA GLU A 204 2.99 -3.92 2.59
C GLU A 204 2.05 -2.76 2.93
N ALA A 205 1.54 -2.06 1.91
CA ALA A 205 0.53 -1.01 2.04
C ALA A 205 -0.78 -1.55 2.63
N ALA A 206 -1.09 -2.83 2.43
CA ALA A 206 -2.21 -3.51 3.10
C ALA A 206 -1.84 -4.09 4.49
N GLY A 207 -0.64 -3.81 4.99
CA GLY A 207 -0.21 -4.06 6.38
C GLY A 207 0.71 -5.26 6.60
N ARG A 208 1.10 -6.01 5.56
CA ARG A 208 2.02 -7.15 5.69
C ARG A 208 3.39 -6.81 5.11
N PHE A 209 4.31 -6.37 5.95
CA PHE A 209 5.65 -5.94 5.52
C PHE A 209 6.54 -7.11 5.08
N ILE A 210 7.27 -6.90 3.99
CA ILE A 210 8.28 -7.83 3.47
C ILE A 210 9.64 -7.20 3.75
N LEU A 211 10.21 -7.58 4.89
CA LEU A 211 11.44 -6.97 5.36
C LEU A 211 12.70 -7.57 4.69
N PRO A 212 13.77 -6.78 4.49
CA PRO A 212 15.01 -7.25 3.90
C PRO A 212 15.65 -8.42 4.69
N PRO A 213 16.12 -9.50 4.03
CA PRO A 213 16.75 -10.65 4.71
C PRO A 213 17.96 -10.29 5.60
N ARG A 214 18.65 -9.18 5.29
CA ARG A 214 19.77 -8.66 6.10
C ARG A 214 19.40 -8.41 7.56
N LEU A 215 18.14 -8.07 7.85
CA LEU A 215 17.68 -7.78 9.22
C LEU A 215 17.80 -9.00 10.14
N LEU A 216 17.75 -10.23 9.62
CA LEU A 216 17.94 -11.42 10.43
C LEU A 216 19.33 -11.46 11.07
N ARG A 217 20.37 -11.20 10.27
CA ARG A 217 21.76 -11.15 10.74
C ARG A 217 21.99 -9.92 11.63
N GLN A 218 21.54 -8.74 11.20
CA GLN A 218 21.73 -7.49 11.92
C GLN A 218 21.07 -7.53 13.31
N ARG A 219 19.83 -8.00 13.40
CA ARG A 219 19.13 -8.21 14.67
C ARG A 219 19.90 -9.15 15.58
N LYS A 220 20.37 -10.29 15.06
CA LYS A 220 21.10 -11.28 15.86
C LYS A 220 22.38 -10.68 16.46
N LEU A 221 23.13 -9.91 15.68
CA LEU A 221 24.33 -9.22 16.17
C LEU A 221 24.02 -8.23 17.29
N ILE A 222 22.94 -7.47 17.16
CA ILE A 222 22.47 -6.56 18.23
C ILE A 222 22.11 -7.36 19.49
N GLU A 223 21.27 -8.40 19.36
CA GLU A 223 20.81 -9.21 20.49
C GLU A 223 21.97 -9.90 21.21
N ASP A 224 22.94 -10.45 20.47
CA ASP A 224 24.11 -11.13 21.03
C ASP A 224 25.03 -10.11 21.74
N GLY A 225 25.29 -8.94 21.13
CA GLY A 225 26.09 -7.89 21.74
C GLY A 225 25.48 -7.33 23.03
N ILE A 226 24.15 -7.12 23.07
CA ILE A 226 23.44 -6.71 24.29
C ILE A 226 23.57 -7.78 25.38
N LYS A 227 23.43 -9.08 25.04
CA LYS A 227 23.57 -10.19 26.01
C LYS A 227 24.99 -10.33 26.55
N GLU A 228 25.99 -10.03 25.74
CA GLU A 228 27.41 -10.01 26.14
C GLU A 228 27.77 -8.80 27.02
N GLY A 229 26.83 -7.87 27.25
CA GLY A 229 27.05 -6.68 28.06
C GLY A 229 27.83 -5.58 27.34
N LYS A 230 27.97 -5.65 26.01
CA LYS A 230 28.57 -4.58 25.20
C LYS A 230 27.67 -3.35 25.23
N ASP A 231 28.26 -2.16 25.23
CA ASP A 231 27.55 -0.92 24.93
C ASP A 231 27.35 -0.75 23.41
N ASP A 232 26.57 0.25 23.02
CA ASP A 232 26.22 0.49 21.62
C ASP A 232 27.45 0.85 20.78
N SER A 233 28.41 1.56 21.37
CA SER A 233 29.65 1.95 20.67
C SER A 233 30.49 0.72 20.33
N ALA A 234 30.60 -0.24 21.24
CA ALA A 234 31.30 -1.50 21.02
C ALA A 234 30.60 -2.36 19.94
N ILE A 235 29.26 -2.47 20.00
CA ILE A 235 28.47 -3.21 19.00
C ILE A 235 28.69 -2.63 17.59
N VAL A 236 28.63 -1.29 17.47
CA VAL A 236 28.81 -0.59 16.19
C VAL A 236 30.26 -0.63 15.72
N LEU A 237 31.25 -0.57 16.63
CA LEU A 237 32.66 -0.68 16.25
C LEU A 237 32.97 -2.05 15.61
N GLU A 238 32.39 -3.12 16.15
CA GLU A 238 32.52 -4.48 15.60
C GLU A 238 31.67 -4.68 14.33
N ASN A 239 30.56 -3.94 14.20
CA ASN A 239 29.60 -4.08 13.11
C ASN A 239 29.14 -2.69 12.62
N PRO A 240 29.95 -1.97 11.83
CA PRO A 240 29.68 -0.58 11.45
C PRO A 240 28.34 -0.37 10.75
N GLU A 241 27.78 -1.39 10.08
CA GLU A 241 26.44 -1.31 9.48
C GLU A 241 25.30 -1.15 10.49
N LEU A 242 25.55 -1.36 11.78
CA LEU A 242 24.57 -1.21 12.84
C LEU A 242 24.48 0.21 13.40
N ALA A 243 25.27 1.16 12.88
CA ALA A 243 25.26 2.54 13.37
C ALA A 243 23.87 3.19 13.38
N SER A 244 23.04 2.89 12.36
CA SER A 244 21.66 3.40 12.27
C SER A 244 20.64 2.65 13.14
N PHE A 245 21.06 1.58 13.84
CA PHE A 245 20.21 0.81 14.73
C PHE A 245 20.25 1.28 16.19
N ALA A 246 20.87 2.41 16.51
CA ALA A 246 20.87 2.98 17.86
C ALA A 246 19.46 3.03 18.49
N PRO A 247 18.39 3.49 17.79
CA PRO A 247 17.05 3.48 18.38
C PRO A 247 16.52 2.06 18.69
N MET A 248 16.95 1.04 17.94
CA MET A 248 16.61 -0.36 18.22
C MET A 248 17.37 -0.86 19.44
N MET A 249 18.66 -0.56 19.56
CA MET A 249 19.48 -0.96 20.70
C MET A 249 18.92 -0.39 22.00
N ASP A 250 18.58 0.90 22.01
CA ASP A 250 17.91 1.58 23.13
C ASP A 250 16.59 0.90 23.50
N ALA A 251 15.73 0.62 22.52
CA ALA A 251 14.44 -0.02 22.74
C ALA A 251 14.58 -1.43 23.34
N LEU A 252 15.51 -2.24 22.81
CA LEU A 252 15.76 -3.59 23.32
C LEU A 252 16.33 -3.58 24.74
N ARG A 253 17.25 -2.66 25.05
CA ARG A 253 17.76 -2.48 26.43
C ARG A 253 16.67 -2.01 27.38
N GLY A 254 15.73 -1.21 26.89
CA GLY A 254 14.51 -0.82 27.61
C GLY A 254 13.48 -1.93 27.80
N GLY A 255 13.73 -3.14 27.29
CA GLY A 255 12.87 -4.31 27.45
C GLY A 255 11.83 -4.51 26.34
N MET A 256 11.85 -3.70 25.27
CA MET A 256 10.99 -3.92 24.10
C MET A 256 11.41 -5.18 23.34
N GLY A 257 10.46 -5.94 22.81
CA GLY A 257 10.76 -7.03 21.87
C GLY A 257 11.16 -6.48 20.50
N TRP A 258 12.08 -7.14 19.80
CA TRP A 258 12.49 -6.74 18.44
C TRP A 258 11.31 -6.77 17.45
N GLN A 259 10.35 -7.66 17.66
CA GLN A 259 9.13 -7.75 16.85
C GLN A 259 8.28 -6.49 17.01
N ASP A 260 8.10 -6.02 18.24
CA ASP A 260 7.37 -4.80 18.55
C ASP A 260 8.07 -3.57 17.99
N TYR A 261 9.41 -3.54 18.06
CA TYR A 261 10.19 -2.48 17.45
C TYR A 261 9.99 -2.42 15.93
N TYR A 262 10.15 -3.55 15.22
CA TYR A 262 9.91 -3.59 13.78
C TYR A 262 8.46 -3.30 13.40
N ALA A 263 7.48 -3.79 14.17
CA ALA A 263 6.08 -3.48 13.95
C ALA A 263 5.80 -1.97 14.13
N GLY A 264 6.42 -1.34 15.12
CA GLY A 264 6.36 0.10 15.33
C GLY A 264 6.93 0.89 14.15
N VAL A 265 8.10 0.48 13.64
CA VAL A 265 8.70 1.10 12.43
C VAL A 265 7.79 0.92 11.20
N CYS A 266 7.28 -0.29 10.96
CA CYS A 266 6.39 -0.57 9.83
C CYS A 266 5.10 0.26 9.89
N ARG A 267 4.50 0.39 11.08
CA ARG A 267 3.34 1.26 11.31
C ARG A 267 3.64 2.72 10.99
N ASN A 268 4.78 3.25 11.45
CA ASN A 268 5.15 4.62 11.17
C ASN A 268 5.43 4.84 9.67
N ILE A 269 6.01 3.86 8.97
CA ILE A 269 6.14 3.91 7.52
C ILE A 269 4.77 3.99 6.84
N LEU A 270 3.77 3.23 7.28
CA LEU A 270 2.40 3.34 6.74
C LEU A 270 1.82 4.75 6.91
N GLN A 271 2.08 5.39 8.06
CA GLN A 271 1.67 6.78 8.29
C GLN A 271 2.44 7.77 7.39
N ASN A 272 3.69 7.48 7.04
CA ASN A 272 4.46 8.31 6.12
C ASN A 272 3.92 8.22 4.69
N VAL A 273 3.54 7.03 4.22
CA VAL A 273 3.00 6.85 2.87
C VAL A 273 1.56 7.34 2.69
N ALA A 274 0.80 7.50 3.79
CA ALA A 274 -0.53 8.09 3.75
C ALA A 274 -0.52 9.50 3.15
N VAL A 275 -1.27 9.72 2.07
CA VAL A 275 -1.38 11.06 1.44
C VAL A 275 -2.13 12.04 2.33
N TYR A 276 -3.16 11.57 3.05
CA TYR A 276 -3.80 12.30 4.13
C TYR A 276 -3.44 11.66 5.48
N LYS A 277 -2.82 12.45 6.35
CA LYS A 277 -2.41 12.00 7.69
C LYS A 277 -3.62 11.77 8.59
N ASN A 278 -3.48 10.86 9.56
CA ASN A 278 -4.52 10.59 10.55
C ASN A 278 -4.49 11.65 11.67
N ASP A 279 -4.68 12.90 11.29
CA ASP A 279 -4.77 14.08 12.13
C ASP A 279 -5.90 15.01 11.64
N PRO A 280 -6.29 16.05 12.40
CA PRO A 280 -7.41 16.92 12.01
C PRO A 280 -7.23 17.61 10.65
N GLU A 281 -6.00 17.93 10.25
CA GLU A 281 -5.75 18.57 8.95
C GLU A 281 -5.89 17.55 7.83
N GLY A 282 -5.32 16.35 7.96
CA GLY A 282 -5.48 15.29 6.98
C GLY A 282 -6.94 14.85 6.82
N GLU A 283 -7.70 14.73 7.91
CA GLU A 283 -9.13 14.42 7.87
C GLU A 283 -9.95 15.47 7.12
N LYS A 284 -9.64 16.76 7.35
CA LYS A 284 -10.26 17.88 6.64
C LYS A 284 -9.95 17.82 5.15
N GLY A 285 -8.68 17.62 4.78
CA GLY A 285 -8.26 17.55 3.37
C GLY A 285 -8.88 16.37 2.62
N LEU A 286 -8.94 15.20 3.26
CA LEU A 286 -9.63 14.05 2.69
C LEU A 286 -11.13 14.34 2.52
N GLY A 287 -11.75 15.04 3.47
CA GLY A 287 -13.14 15.51 3.35
C GLY A 287 -13.34 16.46 2.16
N GLU A 288 -12.43 17.40 1.95
CA GLU A 288 -12.43 18.34 0.83
C GLU A 288 -12.32 17.63 -0.52
N PHE A 289 -11.43 16.63 -0.64
CA PHE A 289 -11.31 15.77 -1.82
C PHE A 289 -12.59 14.97 -2.09
N LEU A 290 -13.09 14.26 -1.07
CA LEU A 290 -14.27 13.39 -1.21
C LEU A 290 -15.52 14.19 -1.62
N ALA A 291 -15.63 15.45 -1.22
CA ALA A 291 -16.72 16.35 -1.62
C ALA A 291 -16.68 16.75 -3.11
N GLN A 292 -15.65 16.37 -3.86
CA GLN A 292 -15.54 16.56 -5.31
C GLN A 292 -15.95 15.33 -6.13
N ILE A 293 -16.14 14.17 -5.51
CA ILE A 293 -16.52 12.94 -6.25
C ILE A 293 -17.91 13.08 -6.89
N GLU A 294 -18.82 13.76 -6.21
CA GLU A 294 -20.21 13.97 -6.65
C GLU A 294 -20.42 15.28 -7.45
N ARG A 295 -19.34 15.95 -7.88
CA ARG A 295 -19.41 17.21 -8.66
C ARG A 295 -18.99 17.04 -10.10
#